data_AF-A0A3D5KMX4-F1
#
_entry.id   AF-A0A3D5KMX4-F1
#
_cell.length_a   1.000
_cell.length_b   1.000
_cell.length_c   1.000
_cell.angle_alpha   90.00
_cell.angle_beta   90.00
_cell.angle_gamma   90.00
#
_symmetry.space_group_name_H-M   'P 1'
#
loop_
_entity.id
_entity.type
_entity.pdbx_description
1 polymer ?
#
loop_
_entity_poly.entity_id
_entity_poly.type
_entity_poly.pdbx_seq_one_letter_code
_entity_poly.pdbx_strand_id
1 'polypeptide(L)'
;MKYFLFLLILFYGGCTSRSNKEEKTAIKLDSITTDTYRKLFSSSFKWNDVEMKASNEEKHAFVKSSFPYILNSGDTAYLRSVHAIDFNNDGRKDFVYSGPGPVTMMTVLNITGDTTGFFSQDASIVDMDIVDKKVRRLYTFSLLASGGPAIEGYSIIDINYGENKTDFTNRINLDVIGGVEPPKNFSIFDVESASDSLPFRYAPIALDTPLNYLLELPGNQIGKIFKGTRATVIGQQKDSLGVNWYFTLIGSQYKIYKYVHGWDTTVHSFAVGWVNENGWSK
;
A
#
# COMPACT_ATOMS: atom_id res chain seq x y z
N MET A 1 23.14 50.13 44.10
CA MET A 1 23.02 49.09 45.14
C MET A 1 21.53 48.90 45.45
N LYS A 2 21.01 47.69 45.21
CA LYS A 2 19.70 47.12 45.65
C LYS A 2 18.42 47.79 45.08
N TYR A 3 17.75 47.19 44.09
CA TYR A 3 16.78 46.05 44.11
C TYR A 3 15.45 46.37 44.80
N PHE A 4 14.34 46.23 44.06
CA PHE A 4 13.02 45.63 44.46
C PHE A 4 12.07 45.75 43.25
N LEU A 5 12.21 44.93 42.20
CA LEU A 5 11.58 43.61 41.96
C LEU A 5 10.07 43.54 42.27
N PHE A 6 9.29 43.70 41.20
CA PHE A 6 7.88 43.31 41.06
C PHE A 6 7.75 41.78 41.14
N LEU A 7 6.88 41.26 42.00
CA LEU A 7 6.48 39.85 41.98
C LEU A 7 4.99 39.77 41.64
N LEU A 8 4.69 39.47 40.37
CA LEU A 8 3.36 39.15 39.88
C LEU A 8 3.17 37.63 40.02
N ILE A 9 2.37 37.18 40.99
CA ILE A 9 2.02 35.76 41.14
C ILE A 9 0.89 35.46 40.15
N LEU A 10 1.25 34.89 39.00
CA LEU A 10 0.32 34.25 38.08
C LEU A 10 -0.08 32.88 38.64
N PHE A 11 -1.37 32.74 38.94
CA PHE A 11 -2.00 31.45 39.19
C PHE A 11 -1.88 30.57 37.94
N TYR A 12 -0.98 29.59 37.97
CA TYR A 12 -1.02 28.44 37.08
C TYR A 12 -2.19 27.54 37.51
N GLY A 13 -3.38 27.84 36.99
CA GLY A 13 -4.47 26.89 36.91
C GLY A 13 -4.05 25.74 35.99
N GLY A 14 -3.65 24.62 36.58
CA GLY A 14 -3.37 23.39 35.87
C GLY A 14 -4.61 22.89 35.15
N CYS A 15 -4.79 23.31 33.89
CA CYS A 15 -5.60 22.59 32.93
C CYS A 15 -4.92 21.24 32.67
N THR A 16 -5.26 20.24 33.46
CA THR A 16 -5.11 18.85 33.06
C THR A 16 -6.05 18.63 31.89
N SER A 17 -5.57 18.90 30.68
CA SER A 17 -6.22 18.40 29.48
C SER A 17 -6.24 16.88 29.62
N ARG A 18 -7.40 16.33 29.99
CA ARG A 18 -7.74 14.96 29.61
C ARG A 18 -7.51 14.91 28.11
N SER A 19 -6.36 14.35 27.70
CA SER A 19 -6.29 13.84 26.34
C SER A 19 -7.42 12.84 26.26
N ASN A 20 -8.44 13.19 25.47
CA ASN A 20 -9.29 12.16 24.93
C ASN A 20 -8.30 11.17 24.32
N LYS A 21 -8.19 9.97 24.91
CA LYS A 21 -7.67 8.83 24.17
C LYS A 21 -8.55 8.79 22.94
N GLU A 22 -8.03 9.31 21.83
CA GLU A 22 -8.57 9.00 20.52
C GLU A 22 -8.68 7.49 20.54
N GLU A 23 -9.92 7.03 20.63
CA GLU A 23 -10.26 5.67 20.36
C GLU A 23 -9.62 5.43 19.00
N LYS A 24 -8.59 4.58 18.96
CA LYS A 24 -7.87 4.25 17.72
C LYS A 24 -8.88 3.54 16.84
N THR A 25 -9.74 4.31 16.18
CA THR A 25 -10.72 3.81 15.24
C THR A 25 -9.88 3.12 14.19
N ALA A 26 -10.04 1.80 14.11
CA ALA A 26 -9.56 1.04 12.98
C ALA A 26 -9.92 1.83 11.71
N ILE A 27 -8.97 1.96 10.79
CA ILE A 27 -9.28 2.42 9.44
C ILE A 27 -10.52 1.63 9.02
N LYS A 28 -11.62 2.33 8.72
CA LYS A 28 -12.87 1.71 8.29
C LYS A 28 -12.64 1.06 6.93
N LEU A 29 -12.12 -0.16 6.95
CA LEU A 29 -11.99 -1.03 5.78
C LEU A 29 -13.36 -1.42 5.22
N ASP A 30 -14.42 -1.13 5.99
CA ASP A 30 -15.85 -1.33 5.74
C ASP A 30 -16.33 -0.76 4.39
N SER A 31 -15.54 0.10 3.75
CA SER A 31 -15.83 0.71 2.45
C SER A 31 -15.12 0.05 1.25
N ILE A 32 -14.30 -0.97 1.49
CA ILE A 32 -13.51 -1.65 0.46
C ILE A 32 -14.21 -2.93 0.06
N THR A 33 -14.43 -3.10 -1.24
CA THR A 33 -15.17 -4.25 -1.77
C THR A 33 -14.22 -5.40 -2.11
N THR A 34 -14.79 -6.59 -2.29
CA THR A 34 -14.05 -7.77 -2.78
C THR A 34 -13.34 -7.48 -4.10
N ASP A 35 -13.99 -6.73 -4.98
CA ASP A 35 -13.42 -6.34 -6.27
C ASP A 35 -12.22 -5.41 -6.11
N THR A 36 -12.26 -4.51 -5.13
CA THR A 36 -11.16 -3.60 -4.81
C THR A 36 -9.88 -4.36 -4.41
N TYR A 37 -9.99 -5.38 -3.55
CA TYR A 37 -8.83 -6.21 -3.21
C TYR A 37 -8.36 -7.08 -4.36
N ARG A 38 -9.30 -7.62 -5.17
CA ARG A 38 -8.94 -8.36 -6.36
C ARG A 38 -8.06 -7.50 -7.27
N LYS A 39 -8.50 -6.28 -7.61
CA LYS A 39 -7.73 -5.32 -8.41
C LYS A 39 -6.38 -4.96 -7.81
N LEU A 40 -6.30 -4.81 -6.49
CA LEU A 40 -5.05 -4.47 -5.81
C LEU A 40 -3.98 -5.56 -5.96
N PHE A 41 -4.38 -6.84 -5.85
CA PHE A 41 -3.43 -7.95 -5.88
C PHE A 41 -3.35 -8.72 -7.22
N SER A 42 -4.26 -8.49 -8.16
CA SER A 42 -4.19 -9.07 -9.49
C SER A 42 -4.04 -7.96 -10.53
N SER A 43 -2.87 -7.91 -11.17
CA SER A 43 -2.66 -6.98 -12.28
C SER A 43 -3.50 -7.40 -13.49
N SER A 44 -4.56 -6.61 -13.77
CA SER A 44 -5.37 -6.71 -14.98
C SER A 44 -5.15 -5.55 -15.95
N PHE A 45 -4.40 -4.53 -15.53
CA PHE A 45 -4.26 -3.29 -16.27
C PHE A 45 -3.53 -3.45 -17.60
N LYS A 46 -4.07 -2.80 -18.63
CA LYS A 46 -3.48 -2.70 -19.96
C LYS A 46 -3.56 -1.26 -20.44
N TRP A 47 -2.40 -0.68 -20.76
CA TRP A 47 -2.33 0.68 -21.28
C TRP A 47 -3.20 0.91 -22.52
N ASN A 48 -3.27 -0.07 -23.42
CA ASN A 48 -4.07 0.01 -24.65
C ASN A 48 -5.57 0.28 -24.40
N ASP A 49 -6.09 -0.01 -23.21
CA ASP A 49 -7.50 0.20 -22.87
C ASP A 49 -7.81 1.68 -22.56
N VAL A 50 -6.78 2.49 -22.27
CA VAL A 50 -6.90 3.88 -21.82
C VAL A 50 -5.97 4.87 -22.57
N GLU A 51 -5.01 4.36 -23.34
CA GLU A 51 -3.96 5.18 -23.96
C GLU A 51 -4.48 6.03 -25.12
N MET A 52 -4.16 7.32 -25.07
CA MET A 52 -4.29 8.26 -26.17
C MET A 52 -3.08 8.15 -27.09
N LYS A 53 -3.30 8.44 -28.38
CA LYS A 53 -2.19 8.55 -29.33
C LYS A 53 -1.31 9.76 -29.00
N ALA A 54 -0.02 9.52 -28.79
CA ALA A 54 1.00 10.56 -28.65
C ALA A 54 2.20 10.27 -29.55
N SER A 55 2.81 11.32 -30.10
CA SER A 55 4.01 11.19 -30.91
C SER A 55 5.25 10.93 -30.05
N ASN A 56 6.32 10.42 -30.67
CA ASN A 56 7.59 10.22 -29.96
C ASN A 56 8.18 11.55 -29.48
N GLU A 57 7.96 12.65 -30.21
CA GLU A 57 8.40 13.99 -29.84
C GLU A 57 7.68 14.49 -28.58
N GLU A 58 6.35 14.26 -28.49
CA GLU A 58 5.57 14.59 -27.29
C GLU A 58 6.06 13.77 -26.08
N LYS A 59 6.21 12.45 -26.24
CA LYS A 59 6.72 11.55 -25.19
C LYS A 59 8.15 11.93 -24.76
N HIS A 60 9.02 12.29 -25.72
CA HIS A 60 10.39 12.74 -25.44
C HIS A 60 10.42 14.07 -24.70
N ALA A 61 9.57 15.04 -25.09
CA ALA A 61 9.50 16.34 -24.43
C ALA A 61 9.12 16.19 -22.95
N PHE A 62 8.15 15.33 -22.64
CA PHE A 62 7.77 15.00 -21.26
C PHE A 62 8.94 14.42 -20.45
N VAL A 63 9.63 13.40 -20.98
CA VAL A 63 10.77 12.79 -20.29
C VAL A 63 11.93 13.78 -20.13
N LYS A 64 12.18 14.64 -21.13
CA LYS A 64 13.19 15.69 -21.04
C LYS A 64 12.91 16.67 -19.92
N SER A 65 11.65 17.07 -19.73
CA SER A 65 11.27 18.01 -18.67
C SER A 65 11.26 17.38 -17.28
N SER A 66 10.85 16.11 -17.19
CA SER A 66 10.57 15.48 -15.89
C SER A 66 11.69 14.55 -15.41
N PHE A 67 12.42 13.89 -16.31
CA PHE A 67 13.44 12.87 -16.00
C PHE A 67 14.64 12.96 -16.95
N PRO A 68 15.42 14.05 -16.93
CA PRO A 68 16.58 14.20 -17.83
C PRO A 68 17.61 13.06 -17.67
N TYR A 69 17.67 12.40 -16.51
CA TYR A 69 18.56 11.26 -16.29
C TYR A 69 18.22 10.03 -17.16
N ILE A 70 16.94 9.82 -17.52
CA ILE A 70 16.55 8.73 -18.42
C ILE A 70 17.18 8.94 -19.79
N LEU A 71 17.19 10.19 -20.28
CA LEU A 71 17.83 10.54 -21.55
C LEU A 71 19.35 10.36 -21.50
N ASN A 72 19.97 10.66 -20.36
CA ASN A 72 21.42 10.50 -20.16
C ASN A 72 21.86 9.04 -20.17
N SER A 73 20.96 8.08 -19.95
CA SER A 73 21.27 6.65 -20.06
C SER A 73 21.54 6.20 -21.50
N GLY A 74 21.11 7.00 -22.50
CA GLY A 74 21.19 6.63 -23.91
C GLY A 74 20.19 5.55 -24.35
N ASP A 75 19.36 5.03 -23.43
CA ASP A 75 18.28 4.12 -23.77
C ASP A 75 17.22 4.88 -24.58
N THR A 76 16.76 4.29 -25.68
CA THR A 76 15.64 4.82 -26.50
C THR A 76 14.36 4.01 -26.30
N ALA A 77 14.45 2.85 -25.64
CA ALA A 77 13.32 1.99 -25.32
C ALA A 77 12.36 2.64 -24.31
N TYR A 78 12.80 3.64 -23.55
CA TYR A 78 11.98 4.34 -22.55
C TYR A 78 10.69 4.93 -23.14
N LEU A 79 10.65 5.24 -24.44
CA LEU A 79 9.45 5.75 -25.11
C LEU A 79 8.29 4.75 -25.04
N ARG A 80 8.58 3.45 -24.90
CA ARG A 80 7.57 2.39 -24.69
C ARG A 80 6.99 2.40 -23.29
N SER A 81 7.67 3.05 -22.35
CA SER A 81 7.26 3.21 -20.95
C SER A 81 6.57 4.57 -20.72
N VAL A 82 6.44 5.42 -21.74
CA VAL A 82 5.70 6.68 -21.65
C VAL A 82 4.34 6.49 -22.30
N HIS A 83 3.29 6.71 -21.53
CA HIS A 83 1.90 6.61 -21.95
C HIS A 83 1.24 7.97 -21.90
N ALA A 84 0.30 8.21 -22.81
CA ALA A 84 -0.56 9.40 -22.78
C ALA A 84 -1.99 8.97 -22.45
N ILE A 85 -2.67 9.71 -21.59
CA ILE A 85 -4.02 9.40 -21.11
C ILE A 85 -4.68 10.72 -20.69
N ASP A 86 -6.01 10.81 -20.76
CA ASP A 86 -6.77 11.95 -20.26
C ASP A 86 -7.35 11.59 -18.89
N PHE A 87 -6.64 11.96 -17.81
CA PHE A 87 -7.01 11.56 -16.45
C PHE A 87 -8.31 12.23 -16.00
N ASN A 88 -8.43 13.53 -16.26
CA ASN A 88 -9.50 14.37 -15.74
C ASN A 88 -10.66 14.56 -16.75
N ASN A 89 -10.59 13.92 -17.91
CA ASN A 89 -11.51 14.01 -19.04
C ASN A 89 -11.69 15.46 -19.53
N ASP A 90 -10.58 16.19 -19.70
CA ASP A 90 -10.57 17.57 -20.23
C ASP A 90 -10.12 17.65 -21.71
N GLY A 91 -9.82 16.51 -22.33
CA GLY A 91 -9.39 16.37 -23.71
C GLY A 91 -7.90 16.61 -23.94
N ARG A 92 -7.11 16.89 -22.89
CA ARG A 92 -5.66 17.06 -22.96
C ARG A 92 -4.95 15.75 -22.66
N LYS A 93 -3.71 15.65 -23.13
CA LYS A 93 -2.84 14.49 -22.86
C LYS A 93 -2.12 14.74 -21.54
N ASP A 94 -2.37 13.87 -20.58
CA ASP A 94 -1.53 13.67 -19.40
C ASP A 94 -0.53 12.57 -19.70
N PHE A 95 0.69 12.71 -19.17
CA PHE A 95 1.76 11.77 -19.46
C PHE A 95 2.13 10.97 -18.21
N VAL A 96 2.28 9.66 -18.41
CA VAL A 96 2.72 8.74 -17.37
C VAL A 96 3.98 8.04 -17.84
N TYR A 97 5.05 8.14 -17.07
CA TYR A 97 6.18 7.22 -17.21
C TYR A 97 5.95 6.04 -16.28
N SER A 98 5.97 4.82 -16.80
CA SER A 98 5.84 3.56 -16.05
C SER A 98 6.93 2.60 -16.52
N GLY A 99 8.13 2.70 -15.93
CA GLY A 99 9.29 1.97 -16.40
C GLY A 99 10.42 1.88 -15.38
N PRO A 100 11.62 1.41 -15.78
CA PRO A 100 12.78 1.38 -14.90
C PRO A 100 13.15 2.76 -14.37
N GLY A 101 13.34 2.89 -13.07
CA GLY A 101 13.94 4.04 -12.40
C GLY A 101 15.39 3.76 -11.98
N PRO A 102 16.03 4.66 -11.21
CA PRO A 102 17.44 4.52 -10.82
C PRO A 102 17.73 3.31 -9.92
N VAL A 103 16.73 2.86 -9.15
CA VAL A 103 16.88 1.78 -8.15
C VAL A 103 15.85 0.66 -8.37
N THR A 104 14.61 1.00 -8.73
CA THR A 104 13.48 0.08 -8.88
C THR A 104 12.54 0.50 -10.03
N MET A 105 11.43 -0.20 -10.26
CA MET A 105 10.36 0.30 -11.14
C MET A 105 9.77 1.59 -10.58
N MET A 106 9.51 2.56 -11.45
CA MET A 106 9.02 3.88 -11.10
C MET A 106 7.82 4.24 -11.97
N THR A 107 6.76 4.77 -11.34
CA THR A 107 5.62 5.37 -12.01
C THR A 107 5.54 6.83 -11.65
N VAL A 108 5.70 7.67 -12.65
CA VAL A 108 5.52 9.11 -12.46
C VAL A 108 4.43 9.61 -13.38
N LEU A 109 3.49 10.30 -12.76
CA LEU A 109 2.32 10.87 -13.34
C LEU A 109 2.47 12.38 -13.43
N ASN A 110 2.21 12.93 -14.60
CA ASN A 110 2.08 14.37 -14.78
C ASN A 110 0.73 14.68 -15.43
N ILE A 111 -0.17 15.31 -14.65
CA ILE A 111 -1.46 15.78 -15.14
C ILE A 111 -1.27 17.18 -15.73
N THR A 112 -1.40 17.27 -17.05
CA THR A 112 -1.18 18.48 -17.84
C THR A 112 -2.26 19.52 -17.54
N GLY A 113 -1.85 20.78 -17.33
CA GLY A 113 -2.77 21.89 -17.07
C GLY A 113 -3.08 22.10 -15.59
N ASP A 114 -2.56 21.26 -14.70
CA ASP A 114 -2.58 21.45 -13.26
C ASP A 114 -1.19 21.90 -12.79
N THR A 115 -1.08 23.13 -12.28
CA THR A 115 0.20 23.67 -11.78
C THR A 115 0.77 22.93 -10.56
N THR A 116 -0.02 22.05 -9.96
CA THR A 116 0.32 21.24 -8.78
C THR A 116 0.12 19.73 -9.00
N GLY A 117 -0.36 19.31 -10.17
CA GLY A 117 -0.79 17.95 -10.50
C GLY A 117 0.36 17.00 -10.85
N PHE A 118 1.51 17.18 -10.20
CA PHE A 118 2.63 16.25 -10.29
C PHE A 118 2.48 15.19 -9.20
N PHE A 119 2.29 13.94 -9.60
CA PHE A 119 2.28 12.80 -8.69
C PHE A 119 3.40 11.85 -9.06
N SER A 120 4.28 11.55 -8.11
CA SER A 120 5.40 10.65 -8.31
C SER A 120 5.39 9.58 -7.24
N GLN A 121 5.48 8.32 -7.65
CA GLN A 121 5.61 7.20 -6.73
C GLN A 121 6.55 6.14 -7.34
N ASP A 122 7.42 5.56 -6.52
CA ASP A 122 8.25 4.42 -6.92
C ASP A 122 7.42 3.13 -6.93
N ALA A 123 6.41 3.07 -7.80
CA ALA A 123 5.48 1.97 -7.95
C ALA A 123 5.12 1.74 -9.43
N SER A 124 4.35 0.72 -9.73
CA SER A 124 3.75 0.40 -11.02
C SER A 124 2.24 0.43 -10.88
N ILE A 125 1.51 0.96 -11.86
CA ILE A 125 0.04 0.86 -11.89
C ILE A 125 -0.36 -0.58 -12.21
N VAL A 126 -1.23 -1.17 -11.39
CA VAL A 126 -1.75 -2.54 -11.58
C VAL A 126 -3.24 -2.58 -11.95
N ASP A 127 -3.99 -1.52 -11.63
CA ASP A 127 -5.39 -1.30 -12.03
C ASP A 127 -5.78 0.18 -11.85
N MET A 128 -6.96 0.55 -12.38
CA MET A 128 -7.57 1.87 -12.25
C MET A 128 -9.10 1.77 -12.17
N ASP A 129 -9.73 2.62 -11.36
CA ASP A 129 -11.17 2.84 -11.48
C ASP A 129 -11.42 4.11 -12.31
N ILE A 130 -12.17 3.95 -13.41
CA ILE A 130 -12.59 5.05 -14.27
C ILE A 130 -14.10 5.25 -14.11
N VAL A 131 -14.50 6.43 -13.66
CA VAL A 131 -15.91 6.80 -13.45
C VAL A 131 -16.18 8.10 -14.19
N ASP A 132 -17.22 8.11 -15.02
CA ASP A 132 -17.56 9.23 -15.91
C ASP A 132 -16.37 9.68 -16.77
N LYS A 133 -15.63 8.69 -17.31
CA LYS A 133 -14.40 8.85 -18.10
C LYS A 133 -13.22 9.50 -17.36
N LYS A 134 -13.33 9.74 -16.06
CA LYS A 134 -12.23 10.25 -15.23
C LYS A 134 -11.62 9.14 -14.40
N VAL A 135 -10.30 9.13 -14.27
CA VAL A 135 -9.61 8.19 -13.38
C VAL A 135 -9.86 8.62 -11.93
N ARG A 136 -10.60 7.83 -11.16
CA ARG A 136 -10.94 8.17 -9.76
C ARG A 136 -10.07 7.46 -8.74
N ARG A 137 -9.41 6.37 -9.15
CA ARG A 137 -8.56 5.60 -8.26
C ARG A 137 -7.44 4.91 -9.02
N LEU A 138 -6.26 4.90 -8.40
CA LEU A 138 -5.12 4.08 -8.81
C LEU A 138 -4.93 2.93 -7.83
N TYR A 139 -4.54 1.79 -8.39
CA TYR A 139 -4.01 0.66 -7.65
C TYR A 139 -2.55 0.53 -8.06
N THR A 140 -1.64 0.56 -7.09
CA THR A 140 -0.20 0.53 -7.38
C THR A 140 0.51 -0.57 -6.61
N PHE A 141 1.61 -1.06 -7.21
CA PHE A 141 2.50 -2.08 -6.69
C PHE A 141 3.94 -1.57 -6.71
N SER A 142 4.69 -1.76 -5.64
CA SER A 142 6.09 -1.34 -5.51
C SER A 142 6.92 -2.47 -4.90
N LEU A 143 8.19 -2.55 -5.27
CA LEU A 143 9.15 -3.39 -4.57
C LEU A 143 9.91 -2.50 -3.59
N LEU A 144 9.50 -2.51 -2.32
CA LEU A 144 10.06 -1.65 -1.26
C LEU A 144 11.44 -2.13 -0.79
N ALA A 145 11.65 -3.45 -0.79
CA ALA A 145 12.94 -4.05 -0.49
C ALA A 145 13.14 -5.31 -1.35
N SER A 146 14.34 -5.46 -1.91
CA SER A 146 14.70 -6.58 -2.80
C SER A 146 15.70 -7.58 -2.19
N GLY A 147 16.25 -7.27 -1.01
CA GLY A 147 17.00 -8.23 -0.20
C GLY A 147 16.03 -9.11 0.61
N GLY A 148 16.36 -10.37 0.85
CA GLY A 148 15.46 -11.30 1.56
C GLY A 148 15.02 -10.79 2.94
N PRO A 149 13.77 -11.02 3.37
CA PRO A 149 12.59 -11.14 2.53
C PRO A 149 12.38 -9.92 1.64
N ALA A 150 12.04 -10.13 0.36
CA ALA A 150 11.49 -9.04 -0.43
C ALA A 150 10.25 -8.46 0.27
N ILE A 151 10.07 -7.14 0.20
CA ILE A 151 8.88 -6.47 0.70
C ILE A 151 8.19 -5.79 -0.49
N GLU A 152 6.95 -6.17 -0.70
CA GLU A 152 6.06 -5.65 -1.74
C GLU A 152 5.11 -4.63 -1.11
N GLY A 153 5.08 -3.42 -1.65
CA GLY A 153 4.17 -2.36 -1.23
C GLY A 153 2.98 -2.28 -2.17
N TYR A 154 1.76 -2.31 -1.64
CA TYR A 154 0.53 -2.12 -2.41
C TYR A 154 -0.22 -0.90 -1.92
N SER A 155 -0.66 -0.04 -2.83
CA SER A 155 -1.39 1.18 -2.48
C SER A 155 -2.70 1.33 -3.24
N ILE A 156 -3.69 1.90 -2.56
CA ILE A 156 -4.91 2.42 -3.16
C ILE A 156 -4.90 3.93 -3.01
N ILE A 157 -5.01 4.65 -4.13
CA ILE A 157 -4.89 6.09 -4.18
C ILE A 157 -6.14 6.66 -4.82
N ASP A 158 -6.93 7.41 -4.05
CA ASP A 158 -8.10 8.12 -4.56
C ASP A 158 -7.65 9.43 -5.22
N ILE A 159 -8.23 9.74 -6.38
CA ILE A 159 -7.95 10.95 -7.15
C ILE A 159 -9.19 11.85 -7.16
N ASN A 160 -9.03 13.06 -6.65
CA ASN A 160 -10.06 14.09 -6.64
C ASN A 160 -9.66 15.26 -7.52
N TYR A 161 -10.53 15.62 -8.47
CA TYR A 161 -10.32 16.76 -9.36
C TYR A 161 -11.08 17.98 -8.83
N GLY A 162 -10.35 18.98 -8.34
CA GLY A 162 -10.87 20.31 -8.05
C GLY A 162 -10.78 21.23 -9.27
N GLU A 163 -11.22 22.49 -9.15
CA GLU A 163 -11.26 23.45 -10.26
C GLU A 163 -9.88 23.75 -10.87
N ASN A 164 -8.81 23.76 -10.06
CA ASN A 164 -7.44 24.07 -10.51
C ASN A 164 -6.37 23.15 -9.90
N LYS A 165 -6.79 22.10 -9.18
CA LYS A 165 -5.88 21.22 -8.47
C LYS A 165 -6.45 19.81 -8.39
N THR A 166 -5.62 18.85 -8.70
CA THR A 166 -5.82 17.42 -8.47
C THR A 166 -5.24 17.06 -7.11
N ASP A 167 -6.02 16.35 -6.32
CA ASP A 167 -5.61 15.84 -5.02
C ASP A 167 -5.50 14.31 -5.07
N PHE A 168 -4.37 13.80 -4.57
CA PHE A 168 -4.07 12.39 -4.46
C PHE A 168 -4.09 11.99 -2.99
N THR A 169 -5.07 11.20 -2.60
CA THR A 169 -5.20 10.73 -1.22
C THR A 169 -4.89 9.24 -1.15
N ASN A 170 -3.82 8.88 -0.44
CA ASN A 170 -3.53 7.47 -0.12
C ASN A 170 -4.61 6.94 0.83
N ARG A 171 -5.43 6.01 0.34
CA ARG A 171 -6.49 5.37 1.10
C ARG A 171 -5.97 4.17 1.88
N ILE A 172 -5.09 3.39 1.26
CA ILE A 172 -4.48 2.18 1.85
C ILE A 172 -3.03 2.11 1.41
N ASN A 173 -2.16 1.73 2.35
CA ASN A 173 -0.82 1.22 2.07
C ASN A 173 -0.65 -0.12 2.80
N LEU A 174 -0.24 -1.15 2.08
CA LEU A 174 0.02 -2.49 2.59
C LEU A 174 1.49 -2.83 2.35
N ASP A 175 2.16 -3.35 3.37
CA ASP A 175 3.48 -3.96 3.21
C ASP A 175 3.33 -5.48 3.34
N VAL A 176 3.65 -6.15 2.25
CA VAL A 176 3.47 -7.59 2.08
C VAL A 176 4.86 -8.22 1.97
N ILE A 177 5.08 -9.33 2.68
CA ILE A 177 6.29 -10.11 2.47
C ILE A 177 6.17 -10.76 1.08
N GLY A 178 7.15 -10.54 0.21
CA GLY A 178 7.11 -10.97 -1.18
C GLY A 178 6.90 -12.47 -1.31
N GLY A 179 5.90 -12.84 -2.12
CA GLY A 179 5.43 -14.22 -2.30
C GLY A 179 4.33 -14.69 -1.33
N VAL A 180 3.91 -13.83 -0.40
CA VAL A 180 2.62 -14.01 0.29
C VAL A 180 1.50 -13.76 -0.74
N GLU A 181 1.01 -14.82 -1.35
CA GLU A 181 -0.02 -14.71 -2.37
C GLU A 181 -1.43 -14.66 -1.76
N PRO A 182 -2.33 -13.79 -2.25
CA PRO A 182 -3.74 -13.84 -1.88
C PRO A 182 -4.42 -15.09 -2.46
N PRO A 183 -5.54 -15.54 -1.89
CA PRO A 183 -6.35 -16.59 -2.51
C PRO A 183 -7.04 -16.06 -3.78
N LYS A 184 -7.40 -17.00 -4.67
CA LYS A 184 -8.26 -16.68 -5.83
C LYS A 184 -9.69 -16.29 -5.41
N ASN A 185 -10.15 -16.86 -4.30
CA ASN A 185 -11.48 -16.64 -3.75
C ASN A 185 -11.39 -15.59 -2.64
N PHE A 186 -11.84 -14.38 -2.95
CA PHE A 186 -11.87 -13.27 -2.02
C PHE A 186 -13.19 -13.24 -1.25
N SER A 187 -13.11 -12.92 0.04
CA SER A 187 -14.24 -12.78 0.96
C SER A 187 -13.87 -11.77 2.02
N ILE A 188 -14.75 -10.82 2.33
CA ILE A 188 -14.45 -9.75 3.29
C ILE A 188 -15.33 -9.90 4.52
N PHE A 189 -14.70 -10.05 5.68
CA PHE A 189 -15.35 -9.96 6.98
C PHE A 189 -14.28 -9.74 8.06
N ASP A 190 -14.70 -9.18 9.20
CA ASP A 190 -13.80 -8.95 10.31
C ASP A 190 -13.77 -10.15 11.26
N VAL A 191 -12.63 -10.31 11.92
CA VAL A 191 -12.40 -11.30 12.95
C VAL A 191 -11.58 -10.71 14.08
N GLU A 192 -11.74 -11.25 15.27
CA GLU A 192 -10.93 -10.93 16.44
C GLU A 192 -10.25 -12.19 16.98
N SER A 193 -8.96 -12.11 17.28
CA SER A 193 -8.21 -13.24 17.83
C SER A 193 -8.71 -13.54 19.24
N ALA A 194 -9.26 -14.74 19.45
CA ALA A 194 -9.70 -15.24 20.74
C ALA A 194 -8.58 -15.95 21.51
N SER A 195 -7.51 -16.34 20.81
CA SER A 195 -6.37 -17.09 21.35
C SER A 195 -5.27 -16.17 21.89
N ASP A 196 -4.62 -16.60 22.97
CA ASP A 196 -3.53 -15.84 23.61
C ASP A 196 -2.34 -15.61 22.67
N SER A 197 -2.06 -16.57 21.77
CA SER A 197 -1.06 -16.45 20.72
C SER A 197 -1.45 -17.32 19.52
N LEU A 198 -1.43 -16.75 18.32
CA LEU A 198 -1.63 -17.43 17.04
C LEU A 198 -0.44 -17.20 16.11
N PRO A 199 0.06 -18.25 15.43
CA PRO A 199 1.06 -18.08 14.37
C PRO A 199 0.48 -17.26 13.20
N PHE A 200 1.21 -16.21 12.81
CA PHE A 200 0.99 -15.49 11.57
C PHE A 200 1.93 -16.03 10.51
N ARG A 201 1.41 -16.40 9.35
CA ARG A 201 2.13 -17.23 8.39
C ARG A 201 2.23 -16.60 7.02
N TYR A 202 3.27 -16.99 6.30
CA TYR A 202 3.52 -16.56 4.93
C TYR A 202 2.64 -17.33 3.91
N ALA A 203 2.32 -18.59 4.20
CA ALA A 203 1.50 -19.47 3.36
C ALA A 203 0.39 -20.18 4.19
N PRO A 204 -0.70 -20.65 3.56
CA PRO A 204 -1.83 -21.36 4.21
C PRO A 204 -1.49 -22.81 4.58
N ILE A 205 -0.37 -23.07 5.26
CA ILE A 205 0.11 -24.43 5.51
C ILE A 205 0.48 -24.57 7.00
N ALA A 206 -0.07 -25.60 7.65
CA ALA A 206 0.15 -25.87 9.07
C ALA A 206 1.56 -26.38 9.36
N LEU A 207 2.11 -27.17 8.43
CA LEU A 207 3.46 -27.71 8.53
C LEU A 207 4.49 -26.59 8.40
N ASP A 208 5.38 -26.51 9.38
CA ASP A 208 6.62 -25.76 9.27
C ASP A 208 7.60 -26.61 8.43
N THR A 209 7.32 -26.70 7.12
CA THR A 209 8.21 -27.33 6.13
C THR A 209 9.60 -26.66 6.18
N PRO A 210 10.71 -27.39 5.97
CA PRO A 210 12.03 -26.94 6.37
C PRO A 210 12.41 -25.62 5.69
N LEU A 211 13.09 -24.77 6.46
CA LEU A 211 13.68 -23.46 6.13
C LEU A 211 13.14 -22.80 4.85
N ASN A 212 12.42 -21.70 4.99
CA ASN A 212 12.23 -20.83 3.83
C ASN A 212 13.58 -20.16 3.53
N TYR A 213 14.38 -20.77 2.66
CA TYR A 213 15.75 -20.33 2.31
C TYR A 213 15.81 -18.88 1.80
N LEU A 214 14.70 -18.32 1.29
CA LEU A 214 14.61 -16.93 0.85
C LEU A 214 14.36 -15.95 2.01
N LEU A 215 13.73 -16.42 3.09
CA LEU A 215 13.40 -15.61 4.27
C LEU A 215 14.36 -15.86 5.44
N GLU A 216 15.20 -16.88 5.35
CA GLU A 216 16.00 -17.44 6.47
C GLU A 216 15.16 -17.76 7.71
N LEU A 217 13.84 -17.93 7.55
CA LEU A 217 12.91 -18.23 8.63
C LEU A 217 12.81 -19.74 8.83
N PRO A 218 12.87 -20.22 10.09
CA PRO A 218 12.48 -21.59 10.40
C PRO A 218 10.98 -21.77 10.12
N GLY A 219 10.66 -22.47 9.04
CA GLY A 219 9.29 -22.76 8.65
C GLY A 219 8.59 -21.60 7.95
N ASN A 220 7.28 -21.52 8.14
CA ASN A 220 6.37 -20.62 7.41
C ASN A 220 5.78 -19.52 8.32
N GLN A 221 6.26 -19.41 9.57
CA GLN A 221 5.79 -18.42 10.52
C GLN A 221 6.55 -17.11 10.32
N ILE A 222 5.83 -16.04 9.98
CA ILE A 222 6.38 -14.69 9.83
C ILE A 222 6.13 -13.83 11.07
N GLY A 223 5.23 -14.25 11.96
CA GLY A 223 5.06 -13.59 13.24
C GLY A 223 4.04 -14.25 14.17
N LYS A 224 3.64 -13.49 15.20
CA LYS A 224 2.61 -13.89 16.16
C LYS A 224 1.55 -12.82 16.34
N ILE A 225 0.31 -13.27 16.44
CA ILE A 225 -0.89 -12.47 16.72
C ILE A 225 -1.37 -12.81 18.13
N PHE A 226 -1.83 -11.82 18.86
CA PHE A 226 -2.27 -11.98 20.25
C PHE A 226 -3.79 -11.81 20.37
N LYS A 227 -4.32 -12.21 21.52
CA LYS A 227 -5.75 -12.05 21.83
C LYS A 227 -6.19 -10.60 21.72
N GLY A 228 -7.37 -10.38 21.15
CA GLY A 228 -7.96 -9.05 20.93
C GLY A 228 -7.42 -8.33 19.69
N THR A 229 -6.44 -8.89 18.97
CA THR A 229 -6.06 -8.36 17.66
C THR A 229 -7.21 -8.55 16.69
N ARG A 230 -7.65 -7.45 16.06
CA ARG A 230 -8.64 -7.50 14.99
C ARG A 230 -7.95 -7.57 13.64
N ALA A 231 -8.55 -8.33 12.75
CA ALA A 231 -8.10 -8.47 11.38
C ALA A 231 -9.30 -8.42 10.44
N THR A 232 -9.09 -7.88 9.25
CA THR A 232 -10.05 -8.03 8.14
C THR A 232 -9.58 -9.21 7.32
N VAL A 233 -10.38 -10.28 7.29
CA VAL A 233 -10.20 -11.37 6.33
C VAL A 233 -10.57 -10.83 4.97
N ILE A 234 -9.68 -10.99 3.98
CA ILE A 234 -9.91 -10.59 2.59
C ILE A 234 -9.91 -11.77 1.63
N GLY A 235 -9.81 -12.99 2.16
CA GLY A 235 -9.96 -14.20 1.39
C GLY A 235 -9.77 -15.45 2.24
N GLN A 236 -10.14 -16.59 1.65
CA GLN A 236 -10.05 -17.87 2.34
C GLN A 236 -9.56 -18.95 1.38
N GLN A 237 -8.84 -19.92 1.90
CA GLN A 237 -8.58 -21.16 1.20
C GLN A 237 -8.49 -22.34 2.16
N LYS A 238 -8.74 -23.53 1.62
CA LYS A 238 -8.60 -24.79 2.33
C LYS A 238 -7.32 -25.47 1.87
N ASP A 239 -6.49 -25.91 2.81
CA ASP A 239 -5.26 -26.64 2.47
C ASP A 239 -5.54 -28.10 2.11
N SER A 240 -4.50 -28.85 1.75
CA SER A 240 -4.60 -30.27 1.37
C SER A 240 -5.07 -31.19 2.51
N LEU A 241 -5.04 -30.73 3.76
CA LEU A 241 -5.51 -31.45 4.95
C LEU A 241 -6.94 -31.06 5.33
N GLY A 242 -7.56 -30.14 4.59
CA GLY A 242 -8.92 -29.71 4.82
C GLY A 242 -9.06 -28.56 5.82
N VAL A 243 -7.95 -27.98 6.29
CA VAL A 243 -7.92 -26.86 7.24
C VAL A 243 -8.24 -25.57 6.50
N ASN A 244 -9.13 -24.74 7.04
CA ASN A 244 -9.41 -23.42 6.47
C ASN A 244 -8.39 -22.39 6.99
N TRP A 245 -7.92 -21.59 6.05
CA TRP A 245 -6.97 -20.52 6.25
C TRP A 245 -7.58 -19.20 5.81
N TYR A 246 -7.40 -18.17 6.63
CA TYR A 246 -7.85 -16.81 6.35
C TYR A 246 -6.65 -15.97 5.90
N PHE A 247 -6.82 -15.28 4.78
CA PHE A 247 -5.90 -14.24 4.34
C PHE A 247 -6.30 -12.93 5.00
N THR A 248 -5.44 -12.38 5.84
CA THR A 248 -5.80 -11.30 6.76
C THR A 248 -4.97 -10.04 6.55
N LEU A 249 -5.65 -8.90 6.69
CA LEU A 249 -5.04 -7.59 6.87
C LEU A 249 -5.17 -7.18 8.34
N ILE A 250 -4.04 -6.85 8.97
CA ILE A 250 -4.00 -6.43 10.37
C ILE A 250 -3.43 -5.02 10.43
N GLY A 251 -4.20 -4.10 11.01
CA GLY A 251 -3.81 -2.69 11.08
C GLY A 251 -2.54 -2.45 11.90
N SER A 252 -1.80 -1.40 11.54
CA SER A 252 -0.54 -0.97 12.18
C SER A 252 -0.66 -0.69 13.68
N GLN A 253 -1.88 -0.45 14.18
CA GLN A 253 -2.12 -0.24 15.61
C GLN A 253 -1.86 -1.49 16.47
N TYR A 254 -1.84 -2.68 15.86
CA TYR A 254 -1.60 -3.94 16.57
C TYR A 254 -0.12 -4.32 16.51
N LYS A 255 0.41 -4.78 17.64
CA LYS A 255 1.76 -5.33 17.69
C LYS A 255 1.73 -6.75 17.11
N ILE A 256 2.49 -6.95 16.03
CA ILE A 256 2.78 -8.28 15.48
C ILE A 256 4.27 -8.49 15.64
N TYR A 257 4.64 -9.55 16.34
CA TYR A 257 6.06 -9.86 16.52
C TYR A 257 6.58 -10.57 15.27
N LYS A 258 7.29 -9.86 14.39
CA LYS A 258 7.88 -10.45 13.17
C LYS A 258 9.17 -11.20 13.52
N TYR A 259 9.36 -12.39 12.98
CA TYR A 259 10.55 -13.23 13.26
C TYR A 259 11.78 -12.92 12.40
N VAL A 260 11.74 -11.90 11.55
CA VAL A 260 12.68 -11.83 10.42
C VAL A 260 14.12 -11.48 10.83
N HIS A 261 14.38 -10.64 11.84
CA HIS A 261 15.77 -10.33 12.23
C HIS A 261 15.98 -9.87 13.69
N GLY A 262 15.10 -10.20 14.63
CA GLY A 262 15.26 -9.76 16.04
C GLY A 262 15.03 -8.26 16.27
N TRP A 263 14.62 -7.52 15.24
CA TRP A 263 14.12 -6.16 15.34
C TRP A 263 12.61 -6.22 15.57
N ASP A 264 12.14 -5.65 16.68
CA ASP A 264 10.74 -5.38 16.93
C ASP A 264 10.27 -4.33 15.92
N THR A 265 9.92 -4.78 14.71
CA THR A 265 9.42 -3.90 13.66
C THR A 265 7.96 -3.65 13.95
N THR A 266 7.67 -2.47 14.50
CA THR A 266 6.32 -1.92 14.44
C THR A 266 5.96 -1.78 12.97
N VAL A 267 4.88 -2.44 12.55
CA VAL A 267 4.42 -2.35 11.17
C VAL A 267 3.88 -0.94 10.97
N HIS A 268 4.51 -0.15 10.10
CA HIS A 268 4.06 1.22 9.81
C HIS A 268 2.78 1.25 8.94
N SER A 269 2.41 0.09 8.39
CA SER A 269 1.28 -0.17 7.48
C SER A 269 0.45 -1.37 7.97
N PHE A 270 -0.49 -1.85 7.16
CA PHE A 270 -1.14 -3.12 7.43
C PHE A 270 -0.18 -4.29 7.24
N ALA A 271 -0.16 -5.23 8.19
CA ALA A 271 0.49 -6.51 7.99
C ALA A 271 -0.43 -7.47 7.23
N VAL A 272 0.14 -8.21 6.28
CA VAL A 272 -0.58 -9.13 5.41
C VAL A 272 0.00 -10.54 5.51
N GLY A 273 -0.88 -11.53 5.58
CA GLY A 273 -0.48 -12.92 5.75
C GLY A 273 -1.64 -13.85 6.08
N TRP A 274 -1.29 -15.09 6.42
CA TRP A 274 -2.22 -16.20 6.63
C TRP A 274 -2.36 -16.54 8.11
N VAL A 275 -3.58 -16.85 8.51
CA VAL A 275 -3.91 -17.36 9.83
C VAL A 275 -4.84 -18.56 9.71
N ASN A 276 -4.71 -19.51 10.62
CA ASN A 276 -5.66 -20.61 10.73
C ASN A 276 -6.99 -20.04 11.26
N GLU A 277 -8.12 -20.52 10.77
CA GLU A 277 -9.43 -20.09 11.31
C GLU A 277 -9.60 -20.41 12.80
N ASN A 278 -8.95 -21.48 13.26
CA ASN A 278 -9.00 -21.91 14.65
C ASN A 278 -8.24 -20.90 15.51
N GLY A 279 -8.99 -20.17 16.33
CA GLY A 279 -8.46 -19.12 17.21
C GLY A 279 -9.08 -17.74 16.99
N TRP A 280 -10.03 -17.62 16.06
CA TRP A 280 -10.72 -16.37 15.76
C TRP A 280 -12.21 -16.44 16.13
N SER A 281 -12.74 -15.32 16.63
CA SER A 281 -14.18 -15.07 16.74
C SER A 281 -14.62 -14.15 15.61
N LYS A 282 -15.73 -14.50 14.96
CA LYS A 282 -16.44 -13.61 14.02
C LYS A 282 -17.36 -12.65 14.78
#